data_AF-A0A8B7QY57-F1
#
_entry.id   AF-A0A8B7QY57-F1
#
_cell.length_a   1.000
_cell.length_b   1.000
_cell.length_c   1.000
_cell.angle_alpha   90.00
_cell.angle_beta   90.00
_cell.angle_gamma   90.00
#
_symmetry.space_group_name_H-M   'P 1'
#
loop_
_entity.id
_entity.type
_entity.pdbx_description
1 polymer ?
#
loop_
_entity_poly.entity_id
_entity_poly.type
_entity_poly.pdbx_seq_one_letter_code
_entity_poly.pdbx_strand_id
1 'polypeptide(L)'
;MQTVRHSEQTLRTALISKNPALVSQYEKLESGERRLMSEAFQPASDLFRPITLHSPSDWITSHPEPPQDFEEFFNDPYRKTPSPEKCCIYIQCIGSLGNTKMISEEYVKWLKGYCEAFFYGLTVKLLEPVPVSATRCSFRVNENTRNLQIHAGHILKFLKKKKPEDAFCVVGITMIDLYPRDSWNFVFGQASLTDGVGIFSFARYGSDFYSSRYEGKVKTLQQKSSSDYSVFDNYYIPEVTSVLLLRSCKALVRWIDGESAGTPGVTPKHSREDNVNLPKPVEAFKEWKEWIIKCLVVVQN
;
A
#
# COMPACT_ATOMS: atom_id res chain seq x y z
N MET A 1 -27.09 5.37 -12.53
CA MET A 1 -25.93 6.17 -12.12
C MET A 1 -26.40 7.20 -11.11
N GLN A 2 -25.89 7.14 -9.89
CA GLN A 2 -26.26 8.04 -8.79
C GLN A 2 -24.99 8.70 -8.24
N THR A 3 -24.99 10.02 -8.08
CA THR A 3 -23.86 10.73 -7.49
C THR A 3 -24.12 10.96 -6.01
N VAL A 4 -23.20 10.53 -5.15
CA VAL A 4 -23.25 10.78 -3.71
C VAL A 4 -22.86 12.23 -3.46
N ARG A 5 -23.76 13.02 -2.87
CA ARG A 5 -23.53 14.42 -2.55
C ARG A 5 -24.00 14.73 -1.15
N HIS A 6 -23.24 15.57 -0.46
CA HIS A 6 -23.56 16.09 0.86
C HIS A 6 -23.62 17.61 0.80
N SER A 7 -24.38 18.23 1.70
CA SER A 7 -24.36 19.68 1.84
C SER A 7 -23.01 20.12 2.41
N GLU A 8 -22.61 21.37 2.13
CA GLU A 8 -21.42 21.96 2.74
C GLU A 8 -21.49 21.89 4.27
N GLN A 9 -22.66 22.11 4.87
CA GLN A 9 -22.84 22.04 6.33
C GLN A 9 -22.56 20.63 6.88
N THR A 10 -23.01 19.59 6.17
CA THR A 10 -22.72 18.19 6.52
C THR A 10 -21.22 17.90 6.42
N LEU A 11 -20.57 18.32 5.34
CA LEU A 11 -19.13 18.11 5.13
C LEU A 11 -18.29 18.87 6.16
N ARG A 12 -18.63 20.13 6.48
CA ARG A 12 -17.96 20.90 7.53
C ARG A 12 -18.08 20.22 8.89
N THR A 13 -19.28 19.75 9.23
CA THR A 13 -19.51 19.02 10.47
C THR A 13 -18.65 17.76 10.52
N ALA A 14 -18.58 17.00 9.41
CA ALA A 14 -17.83 15.75 9.36
C ALA A 14 -16.30 15.95 9.37
N LEU A 15 -15.78 16.98 8.68
CA LEU A 15 -14.33 17.19 8.50
C LEU A 15 -13.68 18.09 9.56
N ILE A 16 -14.44 18.98 10.21
CA ILE A 16 -13.91 19.90 11.25
C ILE A 16 -14.45 19.55 12.64
N SER A 17 -15.63 18.93 12.73
CA SER A 17 -16.42 18.75 13.95
C SER A 17 -17.12 20.02 14.47
N LYS A 18 -18.11 19.83 15.35
CA LYS A 18 -18.76 20.87 16.17
C LYS A 18 -18.08 21.03 17.54
N ASN A 19 -17.17 20.13 17.89
CA ASN A 19 -16.42 20.15 19.12
C ASN A 19 -15.48 21.37 19.15
N PRO A 20 -15.62 22.31 20.10
CA PRO A 20 -14.81 23.53 20.14
C PRO A 20 -13.29 23.27 20.15
N ALA A 21 -12.85 22.16 20.76
CA ALA A 21 -11.44 21.80 20.80
C ALA A 21 -10.89 21.41 19.42
N LEU A 22 -11.68 20.69 18.61
CA LEU A 22 -11.31 20.29 17.26
C LEU A 22 -11.38 21.45 16.26
N VAL A 23 -12.39 22.32 16.41
CA VAL A 23 -12.49 23.58 15.67
C VAL A 23 -11.25 24.45 15.92
N SER A 24 -10.83 24.59 17.18
CA SER A 24 -9.62 25.36 17.52
C SER A 24 -8.34 24.73 16.94
N GLN A 25 -8.27 23.40 16.79
CA GLN A 25 -7.15 22.75 16.10
C GLN A 25 -7.15 23.08 14.61
N TYR A 26 -8.31 23.02 13.96
CA TYR A 26 -8.44 23.41 12.55
C TYR A 26 -8.02 24.88 12.32
N GLU A 27 -8.38 25.79 13.22
CA GLU A 27 -8.01 27.21 13.11
C GLU A 27 -6.50 27.47 13.23
N LYS A 28 -5.76 26.56 13.88
CA LYS A 28 -4.30 26.63 14.04
C LYS A 28 -3.53 26.10 12.83
N LEU A 29 -4.20 25.42 11.90
CA LEU A 29 -3.56 24.93 10.67
C LEU A 29 -3.02 26.10 9.84
N GLU A 30 -1.94 25.84 9.11
CA GLU A 30 -1.35 26.83 8.22
C GLU A 30 -2.34 27.23 7.12
N SER A 31 -2.12 28.40 6.51
CA SER A 31 -3.06 28.91 5.49
C SER A 31 -3.20 27.95 4.31
N GLY A 32 -2.12 27.29 3.89
CA GLY A 32 -2.13 26.30 2.82
C GLY A 32 -2.94 25.05 3.17
N GLU A 33 -2.77 24.54 4.38
CA GLU A 33 -3.53 23.38 4.89
C GLU A 33 -5.03 23.70 4.98
N ARG A 34 -5.39 24.87 5.52
CA ARG A 34 -6.79 25.32 5.57
C ARG A 34 -7.40 25.50 4.19
N ARG A 35 -6.63 26.03 3.23
CA ARG A 35 -7.03 26.10 1.82
C ARG A 35 -7.31 24.72 1.26
N LEU A 36 -6.39 23.76 1.42
CA LEU A 36 -6.58 22.39 0.95
C LEU A 36 -7.84 21.77 1.55
N MET A 37 -8.07 21.90 2.85
CA MET A 37 -9.29 21.38 3.47
C MET A 37 -10.56 22.08 2.95
N SER A 38 -10.48 23.38 2.63
CA SER A 38 -11.63 24.13 2.11
C SER A 38 -12.09 23.66 0.72
N GLU A 39 -11.19 23.08 -0.06
CA GLU A 39 -11.51 22.49 -1.37
C GLU A 39 -12.53 21.36 -1.26
N ALA A 40 -12.55 20.62 -0.14
CA ALA A 40 -13.51 19.55 0.11
C ALA A 40 -14.96 20.07 0.22
N PHE A 41 -15.14 21.36 0.51
CA PHE A 41 -16.46 21.98 0.62
C PHE A 41 -16.96 22.56 -0.69
N GLN A 42 -16.11 22.65 -1.72
CA GLN A 42 -16.45 23.25 -2.99
C GLN A 42 -16.96 22.18 -3.98
N PRO A 43 -18.23 22.24 -4.43
CA PRO A 43 -18.77 21.26 -5.37
C PRO A 43 -18.06 21.23 -6.73
N ALA A 44 -17.35 22.31 -7.07
CA ALA A 44 -16.59 22.47 -8.30
C ALA A 44 -15.10 22.13 -8.14
N SER A 45 -14.63 21.74 -6.95
CA SER A 45 -13.23 21.37 -6.75
C SER A 45 -12.88 20.12 -7.54
N ASP A 46 -11.77 20.19 -8.27
CA ASP A 46 -11.20 19.04 -8.96
C ASP A 46 -10.42 18.10 -8.02
N LEU A 47 -10.20 18.51 -6.76
CA LEU A 47 -9.52 17.69 -5.76
C LEU A 47 -10.47 16.69 -5.10
N PHE A 48 -11.68 17.10 -4.77
CA PHE A 48 -12.61 16.28 -4.00
C PHE A 48 -13.94 16.11 -4.73
N ARG A 49 -13.86 15.52 -5.93
CA ARG A 49 -15.03 15.29 -6.78
C ARG A 49 -16.02 14.33 -6.12
N PRO A 50 -17.34 14.56 -6.24
CA PRO A 50 -18.35 13.65 -5.74
C PRO A 50 -18.22 12.22 -6.30
N ILE A 51 -18.41 11.22 -5.45
CA ILE A 51 -18.38 9.81 -5.87
C ILE A 51 -19.60 9.51 -6.74
N THR A 52 -19.36 8.88 -7.90
CA THR A 52 -20.42 8.46 -8.82
C THR A 52 -20.57 6.95 -8.75
N LEU A 53 -21.74 6.50 -8.31
CA LEU A 53 -22.15 5.10 -8.30
C LEU A 53 -22.72 4.74 -9.67
N HIS A 54 -22.13 3.74 -10.30
CA HIS A 54 -22.52 3.22 -11.60
C HIS A 54 -23.47 2.04 -11.46
N SER A 55 -23.34 1.21 -10.41
CA SER A 55 -24.12 -0.01 -10.25
C SER A 55 -24.38 -0.40 -8.79
N PRO A 56 -25.37 -1.27 -8.51
CA PRO A 56 -25.57 -1.87 -7.19
C PRO A 56 -24.40 -2.73 -6.70
N SER A 57 -23.51 -3.16 -7.60
CA SER A 57 -22.33 -3.96 -7.27
C SER A 57 -21.17 -3.11 -6.74
N ASP A 58 -21.21 -1.79 -6.91
CA ASP A 58 -20.16 -0.88 -6.45
C ASP A 58 -19.95 -1.04 -4.93
N TRP A 59 -18.70 -1.00 -4.47
CA TRP A 59 -18.32 -1.35 -3.09
C TRP A 59 -19.17 -0.66 -2.01
N ILE A 60 -19.35 0.65 -2.12
CA ILE A 60 -20.15 1.44 -1.16
C ILE A 60 -21.57 0.90 -1.01
N THR A 61 -22.14 0.35 -2.08
CA THR A 61 -23.50 -0.22 -2.06
C THR A 61 -23.48 -1.68 -1.60
N SER A 62 -22.52 -2.47 -2.06
CA SER A 62 -22.45 -3.92 -1.79
C SER A 62 -21.91 -4.25 -0.40
N HIS A 63 -21.10 -3.37 0.18
CA HIS A 63 -20.44 -3.51 1.48
C HIS A 63 -20.68 -2.24 2.31
N PRO A 64 -21.90 -2.07 2.87
CA PRO A 64 -22.21 -0.91 3.69
C PRO A 64 -21.35 -0.91 4.96
N GLU A 65 -20.49 0.09 5.06
CA GLU A 65 -19.64 0.35 6.22
C GLU A 65 -20.17 1.57 6.99
N PRO A 66 -20.08 1.60 8.33
CA PRO A 66 -20.42 2.80 9.09
C PRO A 66 -19.49 3.94 8.67
N PRO A 67 -20.01 5.16 8.42
CA PRO A 67 -19.15 6.31 8.17
C PRO A 67 -18.30 6.59 9.41
N GLN A 68 -17.14 7.20 9.20
CA GLN A 68 -16.30 7.73 10.26
C GLN A 68 -16.07 9.21 9.98
N ASP A 69 -16.47 10.08 10.91
CA ASP A 69 -16.15 11.50 10.85
C ASP A 69 -14.80 11.83 11.53
N PHE A 70 -14.35 13.08 11.43
CA PHE A 70 -13.08 13.52 12.00
C PHE A 70 -13.06 13.43 13.53
N GLU A 71 -14.18 13.67 14.21
CA GLU A 71 -14.23 13.59 15.67
C GLU A 71 -14.14 12.14 16.15
N GLU A 72 -14.86 11.23 15.50
CA GLU A 72 -14.77 9.79 15.75
C GLU A 72 -13.37 9.27 15.48
N PHE A 73 -12.77 9.65 14.35
CA PHE A 73 -11.37 9.33 14.05
C PHE A 73 -10.43 9.88 15.13
N PHE A 74 -10.57 11.16 15.49
CA PHE A 74 -9.67 11.82 16.45
C PHE A 74 -9.73 11.20 17.85
N ASN A 75 -10.93 10.82 18.28
CA ASN A 75 -11.21 10.26 19.60
C ASN A 75 -10.95 8.75 19.71
N ASP A 76 -10.60 8.07 18.61
CA ASP A 76 -10.27 6.64 18.66
C ASP A 76 -9.09 6.40 19.62
N PRO A 77 -9.26 5.61 20.70
CA PRO A 77 -8.20 5.35 21.67
C PRO A 77 -7.03 4.56 21.10
N TYR A 78 -7.22 3.89 19.95
CA TYR A 78 -6.18 3.17 19.24
C TYR A 78 -5.43 4.05 18.23
N ARG A 79 -5.88 5.29 17.98
CA ARG A 79 -5.21 6.22 17.07
C ARG A 79 -3.78 6.50 17.52
N LYS A 80 -2.83 6.34 16.61
CA LYS A 80 -1.45 6.78 16.79
C LYS A 80 -1.26 8.11 16.07
N THR A 81 -0.85 9.13 16.82
CA THR A 81 -0.55 10.45 16.27
C THR A 81 0.96 10.62 16.22
N PRO A 82 1.52 11.06 15.08
CA PRO A 82 2.92 11.45 15.04
C PRO A 82 3.21 12.53 16.09
N SER A 83 4.38 12.47 16.69
CA SER A 83 4.86 13.48 17.64
C SER A 83 6.18 14.06 17.14
N PRO A 84 6.66 15.19 17.68
CA PRO A 84 7.98 15.72 17.35
C PRO A 84 9.10 14.67 17.53
N GLU A 85 8.96 13.77 18.51
CA GLU A 85 9.89 12.66 18.77
C GLU A 85 9.64 11.44 17.88
N LYS A 86 8.45 11.29 17.29
CA LYS A 86 8.03 10.16 16.46
C LYS A 86 7.46 10.65 15.13
N CYS A 87 8.31 11.29 14.33
CA CYS A 87 7.93 12.00 13.10
C CYS A 87 8.48 11.36 11.82
N CYS A 88 9.19 10.23 11.93
CA CYS A 88 9.83 9.59 10.79
C CYS A 88 9.14 8.28 10.36
N ILE A 89 8.89 8.14 9.07
CA ILE A 89 8.57 6.85 8.43
C ILE A 89 9.88 6.27 7.89
N TYR A 90 10.22 5.07 8.31
CA TYR A 90 11.40 4.37 7.79
C TYR A 90 11.01 3.31 6.78
N ILE A 91 11.74 3.25 5.66
CA ILE A 91 11.62 2.18 4.67
C ILE A 91 12.80 1.23 4.81
N GLN A 92 12.51 -0.06 5.06
CA GLN A 92 13.51 -1.14 5.13
C GLN A 92 13.38 -2.05 3.92
N CYS A 93 14.36 -2.03 3.02
CA CYS A 93 14.39 -2.98 1.91
C CYS A 93 14.85 -4.36 2.41
N ILE A 94 14.13 -5.42 2.06
CA ILE A 94 14.43 -6.81 2.44
C ILE A 94 14.61 -7.65 1.19
N GLY A 95 15.83 -8.12 0.99
CA GLY A 95 16.29 -8.66 -0.27
C GLY A 95 16.57 -7.56 -1.30
N SER A 96 16.94 -7.98 -2.50
CA SER A 96 17.10 -7.12 -3.65
C SER A 96 15.76 -6.63 -4.16
N LEU A 97 15.65 -5.33 -4.40
CA LEU A 97 14.44 -4.71 -4.95
C LEU A 97 14.42 -4.66 -6.47
N GLY A 98 15.56 -4.54 -7.13
CA GLY A 98 15.69 -4.58 -8.58
C GLY A 98 16.78 -5.52 -9.04
N ASN A 99 16.77 -5.83 -10.34
CA ASN A 99 17.80 -6.63 -11.00
C ASN A 99 19.16 -5.91 -11.08
N THR A 100 19.17 -4.57 -10.91
CA THR A 100 20.39 -3.76 -10.80
C THR A 100 20.31 -2.81 -9.60
N LYS A 101 21.48 -2.35 -9.15
CA LYS A 101 21.59 -1.36 -8.06
C LYS A 101 20.90 -0.04 -8.43
N MET A 102 21.14 0.47 -9.64
CA MET A 102 20.55 1.73 -10.13
C MET A 102 19.02 1.69 -10.12
N ILE A 103 18.43 0.59 -10.62
CA ILE A 103 16.98 0.42 -10.65
C ILE A 103 16.40 0.33 -9.23
N SER A 104 17.11 -0.34 -8.32
CA SER A 104 16.71 -0.40 -6.91
C SER A 104 16.70 0.99 -6.26
N GLU A 105 17.73 1.82 -6.52
CA GLU A 105 17.85 3.17 -5.97
C GLU A 105 16.76 4.11 -6.51
N GLU A 106 16.48 4.07 -7.81
CA GLU A 106 15.43 4.88 -8.43
C GLU A 106 14.04 4.53 -7.87
N TYR A 107 13.76 3.24 -7.74
CA TYR A 107 12.50 2.75 -7.20
C TYR A 107 12.25 3.22 -5.76
N VAL A 108 13.28 3.09 -4.92
CA VAL A 108 13.19 3.51 -3.52
C VAL A 108 13.04 5.03 -3.43
N LYS A 109 13.66 5.81 -4.33
CA LYS A 109 13.47 7.25 -4.43
C LYS A 109 12.03 7.62 -4.77
N TRP A 110 11.38 6.89 -5.69
CA TRP A 110 9.96 7.09 -5.98
C TRP A 110 9.10 6.78 -4.77
N LEU A 111 9.28 5.61 -4.13
CA LEU A 111 8.54 5.23 -2.92
C LEU A 111 8.65 6.31 -1.84
N LYS A 112 9.87 6.81 -1.59
CA LYS A 112 10.12 7.90 -0.66
C LYS A 112 9.27 9.13 -1.02
N GLY A 113 9.37 9.61 -2.27
CA GLY A 113 8.64 10.81 -2.71
C GLY A 113 7.12 10.67 -2.61
N TYR A 114 6.57 9.49 -2.94
CA TYR A 114 5.14 9.22 -2.77
C TYR A 114 4.74 9.23 -1.29
N CYS A 115 5.53 8.61 -0.41
CA CYS A 115 5.25 8.59 1.02
C CYS A 115 5.31 10.00 1.65
N GLU A 116 6.34 10.80 1.33
CA GLU A 116 6.45 12.17 1.84
C GLU A 116 5.30 13.06 1.37
N ALA A 117 4.85 12.85 0.14
CA ALA A 117 3.75 13.61 -0.44
C ALA A 117 2.39 13.22 0.16
N PHE A 118 2.14 11.92 0.36
CA PHE A 118 0.87 11.43 0.91
C PHE A 118 0.78 11.64 2.43
N PHE A 119 1.87 11.40 3.16
CA PHE A 119 1.97 11.61 4.61
C PHE A 119 2.63 12.95 4.91
N TYR A 120 2.02 14.03 4.40
CA TYR A 120 2.52 15.39 4.55
C TYR A 120 2.87 15.71 6.02
N GLY A 121 4.02 16.35 6.23
CA GLY A 121 4.57 16.67 7.54
C GLY A 121 5.44 15.57 8.17
N LEU A 122 5.45 14.35 7.64
CA LEU A 122 6.37 13.28 8.09
C LEU A 122 7.62 13.22 7.21
N THR A 123 8.75 12.93 7.86
CA THR A 123 10.01 12.69 7.15
C THR A 123 10.12 11.22 6.75
N VAL A 124 10.48 10.93 5.50
CA VAL A 124 10.72 9.54 5.08
C VAL A 124 12.22 9.27 4.96
N LYS A 125 12.69 8.28 5.71
CA LYS A 125 14.09 7.85 5.77
C LYS A 125 14.25 6.43 5.22
N LEU A 126 15.35 6.18 4.55
CA LEU A 126 15.69 4.87 4.00
C LEU A 126 16.70 4.21 4.92
N LEU A 127 16.45 2.96 5.31
CA LEU A 127 17.42 2.13 6.00
C LEU A 127 18.26 1.35 4.97
N GLU A 128 19.47 0.98 5.37
CA GLU A 128 20.33 0.11 4.57
C GLU A 128 19.60 -1.18 4.21
N PRO A 129 19.58 -1.60 2.93
CA PRO A 129 18.97 -2.86 2.52
C PRO A 129 19.57 -4.05 3.29
N VAL A 130 18.71 -4.99 3.70
CA VAL A 130 19.15 -6.20 4.40
C VAL A 130 18.87 -7.45 3.57
N PRO A 131 19.76 -8.45 3.57
CA PRO A 131 19.46 -9.73 2.95
C PRO A 131 18.37 -10.47 3.75
N VAL A 132 17.66 -11.39 3.09
CA VAL A 132 16.59 -12.17 3.73
C VAL A 132 17.11 -12.96 4.93
N SER A 133 18.32 -13.51 4.84
CA SER A 133 18.99 -14.25 5.93
C SER A 133 19.14 -13.43 7.22
N ALA A 134 19.35 -12.12 7.13
CA ALA A 134 19.47 -11.24 8.30
C ALA A 134 18.17 -11.16 9.11
N THR A 135 17.02 -11.38 8.47
CA THR A 135 15.71 -11.37 9.12
C THR A 135 15.44 -12.64 9.91
N ARG A 136 16.11 -13.74 9.57
CA ARG A 136 15.86 -15.09 10.11
C ARG A 136 14.38 -15.50 9.98
N CYS A 137 13.68 -15.01 8.95
CA CYS A 137 12.29 -15.37 8.72
C CYS A 137 12.16 -16.81 8.23
N SER A 138 11.05 -17.46 8.57
CA SER A 138 10.68 -18.71 7.90
C SER A 138 10.33 -18.41 6.45
N PHE A 139 10.53 -19.39 5.58
CA PHE A 139 10.16 -19.30 4.18
C PHE A 139 9.73 -20.68 3.67
N ARG A 140 9.04 -20.69 2.53
CA ARG A 140 8.54 -21.91 1.88
C ARG A 140 8.49 -21.75 0.38
N VAL A 141 8.37 -22.85 -0.33
CA VAL A 141 7.93 -22.85 -1.73
C VAL A 141 6.43 -23.11 -1.74
N ASN A 142 5.66 -22.22 -2.34
CA ASN A 142 4.23 -22.42 -2.49
C ASN A 142 3.96 -23.65 -3.36
N GLU A 143 3.13 -24.58 -2.89
CA GLU A 143 2.87 -25.84 -3.58
C GLU A 143 2.19 -25.63 -4.95
N ASN A 144 1.29 -24.65 -5.04
CA ASN A 144 0.52 -24.38 -6.25
C ASN A 144 1.31 -23.56 -7.27
N THR A 145 1.94 -22.47 -6.83
CA THR A 145 2.62 -21.54 -7.76
C THR A 145 4.08 -21.90 -7.99
N ARG A 146 4.69 -22.69 -7.09
CA ARG A 146 6.14 -22.95 -7.03
C ARG A 146 6.98 -21.70 -6.76
N ASN A 147 6.37 -20.60 -6.30
CA ASN A 147 7.09 -19.37 -5.97
C ASN A 147 7.62 -19.43 -4.54
N LEU A 148 8.77 -18.79 -4.31
CA LEU A 148 9.33 -18.62 -2.97
C LEU A 148 8.53 -17.59 -2.17
N GLN A 149 8.19 -17.92 -0.93
CA GLN A 149 7.45 -17.05 -0.02
C GLN A 149 8.17 -16.91 1.32
N ILE A 150 8.18 -15.71 1.89
CA ILE A 150 8.72 -15.44 3.23
C ILE A 150 7.60 -15.11 4.23
N HIS A 151 7.79 -15.50 5.49
CA HIS A 151 6.75 -15.37 6.52
C HIS A 151 6.65 -13.92 7.02
N ALA A 152 5.55 -13.24 6.68
CA ALA A 152 5.34 -11.82 6.99
C ALA A 152 5.44 -11.53 8.49
N GLY A 153 4.81 -12.34 9.35
CA GLY A 153 4.90 -12.18 10.81
C GLY A 153 6.32 -12.26 11.40
N HIS A 154 7.24 -13.04 10.80
CA HIS A 154 8.63 -13.09 11.27
C HIS A 154 9.39 -11.83 10.86
N ILE A 155 9.09 -11.29 9.67
CA ILE A 155 9.62 -10.00 9.23
C ILE A 155 9.16 -8.87 10.15
N LEU A 156 7.89 -8.84 10.56
CA LEU A 156 7.39 -7.84 11.51
C LEU A 156 8.15 -7.86 12.85
N LYS A 157 8.45 -9.06 13.37
CA LYS A 157 9.27 -9.22 14.59
C LYS A 157 10.69 -8.64 14.40
N PHE A 158 11.29 -8.89 13.23
CA PHE A 158 12.59 -8.32 12.88
C PHE A 158 12.55 -6.79 12.82
N LEU A 159 11.58 -6.22 12.10
CA LEU A 159 11.41 -4.77 11.96
C LEU A 159 11.18 -4.10 13.31
N LYS A 160 10.34 -4.71 14.18
CA LYS A 160 10.10 -4.21 15.54
C LYS A 160 11.40 -4.11 16.35
N LYS A 161 12.26 -5.13 16.26
CA LYS A 161 13.56 -5.15 16.95
C LYS A 161 14.54 -4.09 16.41
N LYS A 162 14.41 -3.72 15.14
CA LYS A 162 15.28 -2.76 14.45
C LYS A 162 14.69 -1.36 14.34
N LYS A 163 13.51 -1.12 14.92
CA LYS A 163 12.78 0.14 14.82
C LYS A 163 13.59 1.28 15.47
N PRO A 164 13.96 2.32 14.70
CA PRO A 164 14.62 3.50 15.26
C PRO A 164 13.77 4.20 16.31
N GLU A 165 14.42 4.90 17.25
CA GLU A 165 13.74 5.59 18.34
C GLU A 165 12.88 6.77 17.85
N ASP A 166 13.22 7.42 16.75
CA ASP A 166 12.42 8.52 16.17
C ASP A 166 11.36 8.03 15.17
N ALA A 167 11.25 6.72 14.95
CA ALA A 167 10.34 6.14 13.99
C ALA A 167 8.89 6.19 14.48
N PHE A 168 8.03 6.90 13.77
CA PHE A 168 6.58 6.71 13.83
C PHE A 168 6.26 5.26 13.44
N CYS A 169 6.73 4.85 12.25
CA CYS A 169 6.63 3.48 11.79
C CYS A 169 7.82 3.04 10.94
N VAL A 170 7.97 1.71 10.78
CA VAL A 170 8.90 1.11 9.82
C VAL A 170 8.11 0.25 8.85
N VAL A 171 8.25 0.52 7.56
CA VAL A 171 7.66 -0.25 6.48
C VAL A 171 8.76 -1.02 5.77
N GLY A 172 8.75 -2.33 5.94
CA GLY A 172 9.54 -3.24 5.13
C GLY A 172 8.98 -3.33 3.72
N ILE A 173 9.85 -3.37 2.72
CA ILE A 173 9.49 -3.58 1.31
C ILE A 173 10.31 -4.75 0.76
N THR A 174 9.67 -5.62 -0.01
CA THR A 174 10.34 -6.76 -0.67
C THR A 174 9.73 -7.07 -2.04
N MET A 175 10.50 -7.76 -2.88
CA MET A 175 10.03 -8.34 -4.15
C MET A 175 9.71 -9.84 -4.03
N ILE A 176 9.77 -10.39 -2.80
CA ILE A 176 9.52 -11.79 -2.51
C ILE A 176 8.09 -11.92 -1.99
N ASP A 177 7.37 -12.95 -2.44
CA ASP A 177 5.99 -13.17 -2.06
C ASP A 177 5.85 -13.42 -0.55
N LEU A 178 4.71 -13.04 0.05
CA LEU A 178 4.48 -13.11 1.49
C LEU A 178 3.39 -14.11 1.83
N TYR A 179 3.55 -14.76 2.97
CA TYR A 179 2.48 -15.53 3.60
C TYR A 179 2.39 -15.21 5.10
N PRO A 180 1.19 -15.18 5.71
CA PRO A 180 1.04 -14.77 7.11
C PRO A 180 1.04 -15.94 8.11
N ARG A 181 0.70 -17.14 7.66
CA ARG A 181 0.68 -18.41 8.42
C ARG A 181 0.66 -19.59 7.46
N ASP A 182 1.08 -20.77 7.93
CA ASP A 182 1.28 -21.95 7.09
C ASP A 182 0.03 -22.39 6.31
N SER A 183 -1.16 -22.22 6.89
CA SER A 183 -2.44 -22.60 6.25
C SER A 183 -2.99 -21.58 5.24
N TRP A 184 -2.38 -20.41 5.08
CA TRP A 184 -2.83 -19.37 4.15
C TRP A 184 -2.01 -19.35 2.87
N ASN A 185 -2.63 -18.95 1.76
CA ASN A 185 -1.94 -18.91 0.46
C ASN A 185 -0.91 -17.78 0.38
N PHE A 186 -1.33 -16.52 0.57
CA PHE A 186 -0.46 -15.34 0.51
C PHE A 186 -1.11 -14.10 1.12
N VAL A 187 -0.33 -13.04 1.26
CA VAL A 187 -0.80 -11.66 1.47
C VAL A 187 0.04 -10.69 0.62
N PHE A 188 -0.51 -9.54 0.27
CA PHE A 188 0.29 -8.45 -0.32
C PHE A 188 1.14 -7.73 0.73
N GLY A 189 0.64 -7.68 1.96
CA GLY A 189 1.36 -7.11 3.08
C GLY A 189 0.69 -7.48 4.41
N GLN A 190 1.38 -7.16 5.49
CA GLN A 190 0.88 -7.34 6.85
C GLN A 190 1.44 -6.22 7.72
N ALA A 191 0.67 -5.75 8.70
CA ALA A 191 1.11 -4.72 9.63
C ALA A 191 0.70 -5.04 11.08
N SER A 192 1.49 -4.51 12.02
CA SER A 192 1.15 -4.36 13.42
C SER A 192 1.02 -2.87 13.71
N LEU A 193 -0.22 -2.39 13.85
CA LEU A 193 -0.51 -0.97 14.10
C LEU A 193 0.01 -0.53 15.48
N THR A 194 -0.06 -1.42 16.47
CA THR A 194 0.41 -1.17 17.84
C THR A 194 1.92 -1.03 17.90
N ASP A 195 2.67 -1.86 17.17
CA ASP A 195 4.13 -1.80 17.10
C ASP A 195 4.63 -0.77 16.08
N GLY A 196 3.76 -0.27 15.20
CA GLY A 196 4.09 0.62 14.10
C GLY A 196 5.11 -0.01 13.15
N VAL A 197 4.86 -1.26 12.74
CA VAL A 197 5.68 -1.95 11.73
C VAL A 197 4.79 -2.61 10.68
N GLY A 198 5.22 -2.58 9.43
CA GLY A 198 4.53 -3.21 8.32
C GLY A 198 5.52 -3.85 7.35
N ILE A 199 5.08 -4.82 6.57
CA ILE A 199 5.81 -5.39 5.43
C ILE A 199 4.87 -5.43 4.24
N PHE A 200 5.35 -4.96 3.09
CA PHE A 200 4.63 -5.02 1.83
C PHE A 200 5.50 -5.68 0.76
N SER A 201 4.87 -6.50 -0.09
CA SER A 201 5.53 -7.19 -1.19
C SER A 201 4.98 -6.76 -2.53
N PHE A 202 5.92 -6.45 -3.42
CA PHE A 202 5.59 -6.13 -4.80
C PHE A 202 5.60 -7.34 -5.74
N ALA A 203 5.91 -8.54 -5.23
CA ALA A 203 6.11 -9.76 -6.04
C ALA A 203 4.94 -10.01 -7.01
N ARG A 204 3.72 -9.91 -6.48
CA ARG A 204 2.47 -10.25 -7.18
C ARG A 204 2.02 -9.22 -8.21
N TYR A 205 2.73 -8.10 -8.34
CA TYR A 205 2.45 -7.06 -9.33
C TYR A 205 3.31 -7.21 -10.60
N GLY A 206 4.26 -8.16 -10.61
CA GLY A 206 5.00 -8.55 -11.81
C GLY A 206 4.06 -9.02 -12.93
N SER A 207 4.35 -8.67 -14.18
CA SER A 207 3.44 -8.95 -15.32
C SER A 207 3.26 -10.43 -15.54
N ASP A 208 4.34 -11.14 -15.25
CA ASP A 208 4.58 -12.54 -15.50
C ASP A 208 4.35 -13.38 -14.24
N PHE A 209 4.04 -12.79 -13.09
CA PHE A 209 3.91 -13.52 -11.81
C PHE A 209 2.93 -14.69 -11.89
N TYR A 210 1.82 -14.51 -12.60
CA TYR A 210 0.78 -15.53 -12.79
C TYR A 210 1.00 -16.37 -14.07
N SER A 211 2.05 -16.10 -14.84
CA SER A 211 2.37 -16.83 -16.05
C SER A 211 2.82 -18.25 -15.74
N SER A 212 2.49 -19.20 -16.63
CA SER A 212 3.08 -20.54 -16.59
C SER A 212 4.61 -20.48 -16.70
N ARG A 213 5.14 -19.48 -17.41
CA ARG A 213 6.56 -19.24 -17.67
C ARG A 213 7.26 -18.32 -16.67
N TYR A 214 6.63 -18.00 -15.53
CA TYR A 214 7.25 -17.15 -14.51
C TYR A 214 8.64 -17.68 -14.11
N GLU A 215 9.68 -16.87 -14.29
CA GLU A 215 11.07 -17.27 -14.08
C GLU A 215 11.38 -17.48 -12.59
N GLY A 216 10.63 -16.83 -11.69
CA GLY A 216 10.78 -16.99 -10.25
C GLY A 216 10.26 -18.29 -9.65
N LYS A 217 9.79 -19.24 -10.47
CA LYS A 217 9.41 -20.56 -10.01
C LYS A 217 10.62 -21.38 -9.59
N VAL A 218 10.61 -21.86 -8.36
CA VAL A 218 11.66 -22.72 -7.81
C VAL A 218 11.54 -24.12 -8.44
N LYS A 219 12.46 -24.42 -9.37
CA LYS A 219 12.53 -25.69 -10.11
C LYS A 219 12.93 -26.86 -9.22
N THR A 220 13.89 -26.65 -8.31
CA THR A 220 14.35 -27.68 -7.37
C THR A 220 14.71 -27.00 -6.05
N LEU A 221 14.02 -27.37 -4.97
CA LEU A 221 14.37 -26.89 -3.64
C LEU A 221 15.35 -27.89 -3.02
N GLN A 222 16.64 -27.58 -3.03
CA GLN A 222 17.65 -28.33 -2.28
C GLN A 222 17.84 -27.70 -0.89
N GLN A 223 16.77 -27.60 -0.11
CA GLN A 223 16.87 -27.03 1.22
C GLN A 223 17.52 -28.06 2.15
N LYS A 224 18.79 -27.83 2.51
CA LYS A 224 19.53 -28.73 3.42
C LYS A 224 19.09 -28.57 4.87
N SER A 225 18.56 -27.39 5.23
CA SER A 225 18.00 -27.09 6.56
C SER A 225 17.06 -25.88 6.53
N SER A 226 16.28 -25.68 7.58
CA SER A 226 15.44 -24.48 7.78
C SER A 226 16.25 -23.18 7.92
N SER A 227 17.56 -23.27 8.13
CA SER A 227 18.49 -22.13 8.23
C SER A 227 19.30 -21.86 6.94
N ASP A 228 19.06 -22.63 5.89
CA ASP A 228 19.74 -22.50 4.61
C ASP A 228 19.06 -21.46 3.72
N TYR A 229 19.57 -20.23 3.73
CA TYR A 229 19.06 -19.10 2.94
C TYR A 229 19.68 -19.02 1.53
N SER A 230 20.47 -20.00 1.09
CA SER A 230 21.13 -19.97 -0.23
C SER A 230 20.12 -19.90 -1.40
N VAL A 231 18.88 -20.32 -1.18
CA VAL A 231 17.77 -20.15 -2.14
C VAL A 231 17.50 -18.67 -2.50
N PHE A 232 17.95 -17.72 -1.66
CA PHE A 232 17.84 -16.29 -1.89
C PHE A 232 19.07 -15.64 -2.53
N ASP A 233 20.12 -16.40 -2.87
CA ASP A 233 21.31 -15.80 -3.50
C ASP A 233 21.05 -15.41 -4.97
N ASN A 234 20.14 -16.12 -5.65
CA ASN A 234 19.82 -15.92 -7.07
C ASN A 234 18.31 -16.03 -7.35
N TYR A 235 17.46 -15.59 -6.41
CA TYR A 235 16.02 -15.59 -6.66
C TYR A 235 15.68 -14.56 -7.74
N TYR A 236 14.66 -14.88 -8.53
CA TYR A 236 14.18 -13.99 -9.57
C TYR A 236 13.62 -12.69 -8.98
N ILE A 237 14.04 -11.57 -9.55
CA ILE A 237 13.53 -10.24 -9.22
C ILE A 237 12.86 -9.72 -10.48
N PRO A 238 11.53 -9.46 -10.47
CA PRO A 238 10.87 -8.91 -11.64
C PRO A 238 11.44 -7.52 -11.94
N GLU A 239 11.45 -7.15 -13.22
CA GLU A 239 11.93 -5.85 -13.67
C GLU A 239 11.15 -4.72 -12.98
N VAL A 240 11.87 -3.88 -12.24
CA VAL A 240 11.25 -2.78 -11.50
C VAL A 240 10.99 -1.62 -12.44
N THR A 241 9.71 -1.42 -12.74
CA THR A 241 9.24 -0.35 -13.60
C THR A 241 8.26 0.52 -12.82
N SER A 242 8.05 1.76 -13.25
CA SER A 242 6.93 2.58 -12.75
C SER A 242 5.57 1.88 -12.89
N VAL A 243 5.47 0.92 -13.83
CA VAL A 243 4.31 0.05 -14.03
C VAL A 243 4.05 -0.86 -12.82
N LEU A 244 5.05 -1.22 -12.02
CA LEU A 244 4.85 -2.01 -10.79
C LEU A 244 4.17 -1.21 -9.68
N LEU A 245 4.62 0.03 -9.42
CA LEU A 245 3.95 0.95 -8.48
C LEU A 245 2.53 1.26 -8.95
N LEU A 246 2.39 1.48 -10.25
CA LEU A 246 1.11 1.61 -10.89
C LEU A 246 0.24 0.37 -10.59
N ARG A 247 0.73 -0.84 -10.85
CA ARG A 247 0.00 -2.10 -10.60
C ARG A 247 -0.31 -2.33 -9.13
N SER A 248 0.55 -1.90 -8.20
CA SER A 248 0.24 -1.94 -6.77
C SER A 248 -0.98 -1.11 -6.42
N CYS A 249 -1.04 0.10 -6.96
CA CYS A 249 -2.23 0.93 -6.85
C CYS A 249 -3.43 0.30 -7.58
N LYS A 250 -3.23 -0.32 -8.76
CA LYS A 250 -4.32 -1.01 -9.50
C LYS A 250 -4.96 -2.13 -8.69
N ALA A 251 -4.20 -3.02 -8.06
CA ALA A 251 -4.82 -4.11 -7.31
C ALA A 251 -5.37 -3.63 -5.97
N LEU A 252 -4.84 -2.55 -5.37
CA LEU A 252 -5.48 -1.91 -4.24
C LEU A 252 -6.88 -1.39 -4.63
N VAL A 253 -6.99 -0.70 -5.78
CA VAL A 253 -8.28 -0.24 -6.32
C VAL A 253 -9.20 -1.40 -6.67
N ARG A 254 -8.72 -2.46 -7.35
CA ARG A 254 -9.54 -3.65 -7.64
C ARG A 254 -9.99 -4.42 -6.39
N TRP A 255 -9.17 -4.43 -5.35
CA TRP A 255 -9.51 -5.01 -4.05
C TRP A 255 -10.58 -4.17 -3.34
N ILE A 256 -10.45 -2.83 -3.39
CA ILE A 256 -11.49 -1.90 -2.94
C ILE A 256 -12.77 -2.04 -3.79
N ASP A 257 -12.67 -2.35 -5.08
CA ASP A 257 -13.82 -2.50 -5.98
C ASP A 257 -14.44 -3.91 -5.93
N GLY A 258 -13.99 -4.79 -5.03
CA GLY A 258 -14.67 -6.05 -4.73
C GLY A 258 -14.62 -7.13 -5.82
N GLU A 259 -13.65 -7.11 -6.73
CA GLU A 259 -13.33 -8.32 -7.53
C GLU A 259 -12.67 -9.36 -6.62
N SER A 260 -13.50 -10.01 -5.80
CA SER A 260 -13.15 -11.21 -5.07
C SER A 260 -12.75 -12.28 -6.08
N ALA A 261 -11.46 -12.65 -6.10
CA ALA A 261 -11.02 -13.86 -6.77
C ALA A 261 -11.74 -15.04 -6.11
N GLY A 262 -12.76 -15.54 -6.81
CA GLY A 262 -13.54 -16.69 -6.39
C GLY A 262 -12.67 -17.88 -6.01
N THR A 263 -13.14 -18.60 -5.01
CA THR A 263 -12.68 -19.88 -4.48
C THR A 263 -12.20 -20.86 -5.57
N PRO A 264 -11.10 -21.62 -5.35
CA PRO A 264 -10.56 -22.54 -6.35
C PRO A 264 -11.40 -23.81 -6.42
N GLY A 265 -12.19 -23.94 -7.47
CA GLY A 265 -12.90 -25.16 -7.80
C GLY A 265 -13.14 -25.25 -9.30
N VAL A 266 -12.52 -26.27 -9.90
CA VAL A 266 -12.73 -26.80 -11.26
C VAL A 266 -11.83 -26.22 -12.37
N THR A 267 -11.17 -27.18 -13.03
CA THR A 267 -10.24 -27.18 -14.17
C THR A 267 -10.59 -26.29 -15.37
N PRO A 268 -9.59 -25.91 -16.19
CA PRO A 268 -9.72 -24.87 -17.20
C PRO A 268 -10.41 -25.40 -18.46
N LYS A 269 -11.50 -24.74 -18.88
CA LYS A 269 -11.96 -24.78 -20.27
C LYS A 269 -11.61 -23.46 -20.95
N HIS A 270 -10.89 -23.58 -22.06
CA HIS A 270 -10.56 -22.52 -22.99
C HIS A 270 -11.77 -21.63 -23.28
N SER A 271 -11.65 -20.34 -22.96
CA SER A 271 -12.51 -19.31 -23.53
C SER A 271 -11.63 -18.12 -23.92
N ARG A 272 -11.50 -18.00 -25.24
CA ARG A 272 -11.12 -16.87 -26.09
C ARG A 272 -10.65 -15.60 -25.37
N GLU A 273 -9.44 -15.19 -25.76
CA GLU A 273 -8.95 -13.82 -25.70
C GLU A 273 -9.93 -12.87 -26.38
N ASP A 274 -10.84 -12.28 -25.61
CA ASP A 274 -11.45 -11.01 -25.99
C ASP A 274 -10.56 -9.90 -25.44
N ASN A 275 -9.85 -9.26 -26.36
CA ASN A 275 -9.10 -8.01 -26.17
C ASN A 275 -10.04 -6.91 -25.65
N VAL A 276 -10.26 -6.85 -24.33
CA VAL A 276 -10.75 -5.64 -23.69
C VAL A 276 -9.53 -4.77 -23.39
N ASN A 277 -9.24 -3.89 -24.34
CA ASN A 277 -8.34 -2.76 -24.18
C ASN A 277 -8.74 -2.02 -22.88
N LEU A 278 -7.90 -2.07 -21.84
CA LEU A 278 -8.15 -1.43 -20.53
C LEU A 278 -7.28 -0.17 -20.34
N PRO A 279 -7.63 0.97 -20.94
CA PRO A 279 -7.04 2.29 -20.70
C PRO A 279 -7.79 3.05 -19.59
N LYS A 280 -8.11 2.40 -18.47
CA LYS A 280 -8.71 3.03 -17.28
C LYS A 280 -7.77 3.14 -16.07
N PRO A 281 -6.87 2.17 -15.81
CA PRO A 281 -6.15 2.16 -14.55
C PRO A 281 -4.74 2.78 -14.64
N VAL A 282 -4.22 3.11 -15.84
CA VAL A 282 -3.02 3.97 -15.98
C VAL A 282 -3.37 5.42 -15.65
N GLU A 283 -4.55 5.81 -16.10
CA GLU A 283 -5.24 7.07 -15.89
C GLU A 283 -5.48 7.23 -14.38
N ALA A 284 -6.07 6.24 -13.70
CA ALA A 284 -6.28 6.32 -12.25
C ALA A 284 -4.99 6.62 -11.44
N PHE A 285 -3.85 5.96 -11.71
CA PHE A 285 -2.61 6.26 -10.98
C PHE A 285 -1.97 7.59 -11.36
N LYS A 286 -2.03 7.95 -12.65
CA LYS A 286 -1.62 9.30 -13.07
C LYS A 286 -2.50 10.33 -12.37
N GLU A 287 -3.80 10.11 -12.30
CA GLU A 287 -4.77 10.90 -11.55
C GLU A 287 -4.42 10.95 -10.06
N TRP A 288 -4.08 9.84 -9.39
CA TRP A 288 -3.68 9.85 -7.97
C TRP A 288 -2.37 10.61 -7.75
N LYS A 289 -1.35 10.40 -8.60
CA LYS A 289 -0.09 11.14 -8.52
C LYS A 289 -0.32 12.63 -8.78
N GLU A 290 -1.05 12.96 -9.84
CA GLU A 290 -1.44 14.32 -10.20
C GLU A 290 -2.29 14.95 -9.10
N TRP A 291 -3.18 14.19 -8.49
CA TRP A 291 -4.02 14.61 -7.36
C TRP A 291 -3.16 14.95 -6.15
N ILE A 292 -2.25 14.05 -5.74
CA ILE A 292 -1.29 14.32 -4.66
C ILE A 292 -0.46 15.59 -4.98
N ILE A 293 0.03 15.73 -6.22
CA ILE A 293 0.78 16.92 -6.63
C ILE A 293 -0.09 18.18 -6.55
N LYS A 294 -1.34 18.14 -7.03
CA LYS A 294 -2.27 19.28 -6.94
C LYS A 294 -2.55 19.65 -5.49
N CYS A 295 -2.75 18.67 -4.60
CA CYS A 295 -2.90 18.91 -3.16
C CYS A 295 -1.67 19.61 -2.58
N LEU A 296 -0.46 19.13 -2.90
CA LEU A 296 0.78 19.76 -2.44
C LEU A 296 0.93 21.19 -2.93
N VAL A 297 0.56 21.48 -4.18
CA VAL A 297 0.59 22.84 -4.74
C VAL A 297 -0.35 23.78 -3.96
N VAL A 298 -1.52 23.30 -3.53
CA VAL A 298 -2.46 24.11 -2.71
C VAL A 298 -1.91 24.38 -1.31
N VAL A 299 -1.17 23.44 -0.74
CA VAL A 299 -0.57 23.59 0.59
C VAL A 299 0.67 24.51 0.56
N GLN A 300 1.46 24.47 -0.51
CA GLN A 300 2.73 25.19 -0.63
C GLN A 300 2.59 26.63 -1.14
N ASN A 301 1.52 26.96 -1.87
CA ASN A 301 1.09 28.33 -2.18
C ASN A 301 0.27 28.88 -1.02
#